data_AF-A0A395R452-F1
#
_entry.id   AF-A0A395R452-F1
#
_cell.length_a   1.000
_cell.length_b   1.000
_cell.length_c   1.000
_cell.angle_alpha   90.00
_cell.angle_beta   90.00
_cell.angle_gamma   90.00
#
_symmetry.space_group_name_H-M   'P 1'
#
loop_
_entity.id
_entity.type
_entity.pdbx_description
1 polymer ?
#
loop_
_entity_poly.entity_id
_entity_poly.type
_entity_poly.pdbx_seq_one_letter_code
_entity_poly.pdbx_strand_id
1 'polypeptide(L)'
;MKYLSLAFSALLLGGCAFGVVDHSRDHGNAETLAACFVTLKPAFLYEARCADLDAGGFGDSTFCTGIQGFDPAPYQVDHHTYHYDYPKSWEAYLEARRAWDETLFKPLLFEKQRSMIAPVDVGTTLSMTGLYEYPRGETGRVLIVKAVLTSGEFQGTEVELPSRGGFSDAGPVWVPQRTYRPAEGIELSSEFLAPCERQPEMGGGQ
;
A
#
# COMPACT_ATOMS: atom_id res chain seq x y z
N MET A 1 -32.99 4.92 -38.38
CA MET A 1 -32.99 4.59 -36.94
C MET A 1 -32.15 3.36 -36.56
N LYS A 2 -31.24 2.84 -37.41
CA LYS A 2 -30.30 1.75 -37.03
C LYS A 2 -28.89 2.24 -36.65
N TYR A 3 -28.50 3.42 -37.16
CA TYR A 3 -27.16 3.98 -36.92
C TYR A 3 -27.00 4.72 -35.57
N LEU A 4 -28.11 5.15 -34.95
CA LEU A 4 -28.05 5.78 -33.61
C LEU A 4 -27.81 4.76 -32.48
N SER A 5 -28.32 3.53 -32.60
CA SER A 5 -28.12 2.49 -31.57
C SER A 5 -26.69 1.93 -31.55
N LEU A 6 -25.99 1.92 -32.70
CA LEU A 6 -24.59 1.45 -32.77
C LEU A 6 -23.59 2.45 -32.15
N ALA A 7 -23.86 3.75 -32.23
CA ALA A 7 -23.01 4.76 -31.60
C ALA A 7 -23.16 4.77 -30.06
N PHE A 8 -24.36 4.52 -29.55
CA PHE A 8 -24.61 4.48 -28.10
C PHE A 8 -23.97 3.25 -27.41
N SER A 9 -23.89 2.11 -28.10
CA SER A 9 -23.22 0.92 -27.56
C SER A 9 -21.69 1.05 -27.51
N ALA A 10 -21.08 1.80 -28.45
CA ALA A 10 -19.64 2.06 -28.43
C ALA A 10 -19.23 3.08 -27.34
N LEU A 11 -20.11 4.03 -27.01
CA LEU A 11 -19.90 4.99 -25.91
C LEU A 11 -20.09 4.36 -24.52
N LEU A 12 -20.86 3.27 -24.41
CA LEU A 12 -21.06 2.53 -23.15
C LEU A 12 -19.95 1.49 -22.85
N LEU A 13 -19.06 1.21 -23.80
CA LEU A 13 -17.94 0.27 -23.62
C LEU A 13 -16.62 0.97 -23.22
N GLY A 14 -16.60 2.30 -23.13
CA GLY A 14 -15.41 3.09 -22.77
C GLY A 14 -15.10 3.17 -21.26
N GLY A 15 -15.83 2.44 -20.41
CA GLY A 15 -15.76 2.54 -18.94
C GLY A 15 -14.78 1.58 -18.25
N CYS A 16 -14.12 0.69 -18.98
CA CYS A 16 -13.17 -0.25 -18.38
C CYS A 16 -11.78 0.41 -18.29
N ALA A 17 -11.25 0.55 -17.06
CA ALA A 17 -9.87 0.95 -16.90
C ALA A 17 -8.96 -0.13 -17.50
N PHE A 18 -8.12 0.27 -18.46
CA PHE A 18 -7.22 -0.62 -19.19
C PHE A 18 -5.79 -0.12 -19.02
N GLY A 19 -4.85 -1.04 -18.79
CA GLY A 19 -3.42 -0.76 -18.64
C GLY A 19 -3.07 0.00 -17.36
N VAL A 20 -1.82 -0.18 -16.92
CA VAL A 20 -1.23 0.55 -15.79
C VAL A 20 -0.84 1.97 -16.23
N VAL A 21 -1.13 2.97 -15.41
CA VAL A 21 -0.67 4.35 -15.63
C VAL A 21 0.43 4.66 -14.62
N ASP A 22 1.59 5.09 -15.11
CA ASP A 22 2.72 5.50 -14.27
C ASP A 22 2.68 7.02 -14.02
N HIS A 23 2.56 7.39 -12.75
CA HIS A 23 2.52 8.77 -12.27
C HIS A 23 3.84 9.19 -11.59
N SER A 24 4.86 8.34 -11.61
CA SER A 24 6.14 8.58 -10.92
C SER A 24 6.87 9.82 -11.46
N ARG A 25 6.54 10.26 -12.67
CA ARG A 25 7.14 11.44 -13.33
C ARG A 25 6.25 12.69 -13.29
N ASP A 26 5.08 12.61 -12.67
CA ASP A 26 4.20 13.76 -12.54
C ASP A 26 4.80 14.78 -11.58
N HIS A 27 4.73 16.07 -11.96
CA HIS A 27 5.35 17.16 -11.20
C HIS A 27 4.91 17.18 -9.73
N GLY A 28 3.63 16.86 -9.45
CA GLY A 28 3.08 16.81 -8.10
C GLY A 28 3.73 15.76 -7.19
N ASN A 29 4.45 14.78 -7.75
CA ASN A 29 5.07 13.71 -6.97
C ASN A 29 6.59 13.85 -6.83
N ALA A 30 7.23 14.77 -7.58
CA ALA A 30 8.68 14.86 -7.66
C ALA A 30 9.34 15.02 -6.28
N GLU A 31 8.80 15.88 -5.43
CA GLU A 31 9.31 16.09 -4.07
C GLU A 31 9.15 14.84 -3.20
N THR A 32 7.99 14.19 -3.26
CA THR A 32 7.72 13.00 -2.44
C THR A 32 8.57 11.80 -2.90
N LEU A 33 8.77 11.61 -4.20
CA LEU A 33 9.64 10.53 -4.71
C LEU A 33 11.13 10.80 -4.46
N ALA A 34 11.55 12.06 -4.40
CA ALA A 34 12.93 12.41 -4.05
C ALA A 34 13.20 12.38 -2.54
N ALA A 35 12.16 12.39 -1.71
CA ALA A 35 12.29 12.47 -0.26
C ALA A 35 12.71 11.15 0.39
N CYS A 36 13.37 11.28 1.53
CA CYS A 36 13.62 10.19 2.47
C CYS A 36 12.49 10.18 3.51
N PHE A 37 11.96 8.99 3.81
CA PHE A 37 11.01 8.77 4.89
C PHE A 37 11.57 7.80 5.93
N VAL A 38 11.08 7.92 7.16
CA VAL A 38 11.45 7.07 8.28
C VAL A 38 10.20 6.47 8.93
N THR A 39 10.26 5.20 9.30
CA THR A 39 9.18 4.52 10.03
C THR A 39 9.05 5.10 11.45
N LEU A 40 7.81 5.43 11.83
CA LEU A 40 7.47 5.98 13.15
C LEU A 40 6.97 4.94 14.15
N LYS A 41 6.53 3.79 13.65
CA LYS A 41 6.01 2.67 14.43
C LYS A 41 6.72 1.38 14.04
N PRO A 42 6.75 0.37 14.94
CA PRO A 42 7.17 -0.97 14.57
C PRO A 42 6.34 -1.43 13.37
N ALA A 43 6.99 -2.05 12.41
CA ALA A 43 6.38 -2.53 11.18
C ALA A 43 6.79 -3.99 10.93
N PHE A 44 6.27 -4.58 9.86
CA PHE A 44 6.62 -5.90 9.41
C PHE A 44 6.53 -6.02 7.89
N LEU A 45 7.37 -6.89 7.35
CA LEU A 45 7.28 -7.37 5.98
C LEU A 45 6.34 -8.57 5.93
N TYR A 46 5.59 -8.71 4.84
CA TYR A 46 4.68 -9.84 4.64
C TYR A 46 4.57 -10.24 3.16
N GLU A 47 4.09 -11.46 2.93
CA GLU A 47 3.79 -11.98 1.60
C GLU A 47 2.52 -11.32 1.06
N ALA A 48 2.69 -10.21 0.33
CA ALA A 48 1.61 -9.42 -0.21
C ALA A 48 1.20 -9.90 -1.61
N ARG A 49 -0.05 -9.62 -1.96
CA ARG A 49 -0.43 -9.52 -3.36
C ARG A 49 -0.26 -8.09 -3.81
N CYS A 50 0.37 -7.94 -4.96
CA CYS A 50 0.80 -6.67 -5.49
C CYS A 50 0.41 -6.58 -6.96
N ALA A 51 0.31 -5.36 -7.45
CA ALA A 51 0.02 -5.13 -8.86
C ALA A 51 1.13 -5.71 -9.77
N ASP A 52 0.75 -6.53 -10.75
CA ASP A 52 1.64 -6.86 -11.86
C ASP A 52 1.75 -5.66 -12.80
N LEU A 53 2.75 -4.81 -12.57
CA LEU A 53 2.94 -3.58 -13.35
C LEU A 53 3.29 -3.83 -14.82
N ASP A 54 3.66 -5.06 -15.18
CA ASP A 54 3.92 -5.49 -16.55
C ASP A 54 2.65 -6.00 -17.26
N ALA A 55 1.49 -6.02 -16.59
CA ALA A 55 0.24 -6.48 -17.16
C ALA A 55 -0.23 -5.60 -18.33
N GLY A 56 -0.27 -6.17 -19.53
CA GLY A 56 -0.67 -5.49 -20.76
C GLY A 56 -2.18 -5.27 -20.95
N GLY A 57 -3.02 -5.54 -19.95
CA GLY A 57 -4.47 -5.52 -20.09
C GLY A 57 -5.26 -5.28 -18.79
N PHE A 58 -6.32 -6.05 -18.58
CA PHE A 58 -6.94 -6.15 -17.25
C PHE A 58 -5.91 -6.77 -16.32
N GLY A 59 -5.55 -6.05 -15.28
CA GLY A 59 -4.44 -6.42 -14.44
C GLY A 59 -4.64 -7.73 -13.65
N ASP A 60 -3.55 -8.48 -13.46
CA ASP A 60 -3.45 -9.61 -12.53
C ASP A 60 -2.54 -9.28 -11.32
N SER A 61 -2.79 -9.89 -10.17
CA SER A 61 -1.92 -9.69 -9.00
C SER A 61 -0.79 -10.73 -8.96
N THR A 62 0.42 -10.28 -8.67
CA THR A 62 1.57 -11.16 -8.37
C THR A 62 1.88 -11.16 -6.87
N PHE A 63 2.70 -12.10 -6.40
CA PHE A 63 3.23 -12.03 -5.05
C PHE A 63 4.44 -11.11 -4.98
N CYS A 64 4.44 -10.21 -4.01
CA CYS A 64 5.59 -9.36 -3.70
C CYS A 64 5.73 -9.16 -2.18
N THR A 65 6.74 -8.40 -1.77
CA THR A 65 6.90 -7.99 -0.38
C THR A 65 6.04 -6.77 -0.11
N GLY A 66 5.11 -6.87 0.84
CA GLY A 66 4.43 -5.70 1.40
C GLY A 66 5.07 -5.27 2.71
N ILE A 67 4.88 -4.01 3.08
CA ILE A 67 5.21 -3.50 4.42
C ILE A 67 3.96 -3.01 5.14
N GLN A 68 3.85 -3.25 6.44
CA GLN A 68 2.72 -2.80 7.24
C GLN A 68 3.11 -2.47 8.68
N GLY A 69 2.41 -1.52 9.31
CA GLY A 69 2.63 -1.14 10.70
C GLY A 69 1.94 -2.09 11.68
N PHE A 70 2.57 -2.32 12.82
CA PHE A 70 1.93 -2.90 14.00
C PHE A 70 1.09 -1.85 14.73
N ASP A 71 0.13 -2.34 15.53
CA ASP A 71 -0.69 -1.53 16.45
C ASP A 71 -1.22 -0.22 15.82
N PRO A 72 -1.99 -0.32 14.73
CA PRO A 72 -2.56 0.87 14.10
C PRO A 72 -3.50 1.61 15.03
N ALA A 73 -3.51 2.93 14.90
CA ALA A 73 -4.43 3.79 15.62
C ALA A 73 -5.88 3.45 15.24
N PRO A 74 -6.85 3.68 16.15
CA PRO A 74 -8.26 3.55 15.83
C PRO A 74 -8.65 4.48 14.67
N TYR A 75 -9.57 4.03 13.82
CA TYR A 75 -10.07 4.81 12.69
C TYR A 75 -11.53 5.23 12.92
N GLN A 76 -11.94 6.33 12.26
CA GLN A 76 -13.29 6.88 12.40
C GLN A 76 -14.09 6.66 11.11
N VAL A 77 -15.32 6.16 11.25
CA VAL A 77 -16.32 6.12 10.17
C VAL A 77 -17.66 6.57 10.75
N ASP A 78 -18.29 7.59 10.15
CA ASP A 78 -19.61 8.09 10.53
C ASP A 78 -19.76 8.38 12.04
N HIS A 79 -18.76 9.04 12.64
CA HIS A 79 -18.68 9.35 14.08
C HIS A 79 -18.51 8.15 15.02
N HIS A 80 -18.18 6.98 14.50
CA HIS A 80 -17.85 5.79 15.28
C HIS A 80 -16.36 5.48 15.22
N THR A 81 -15.77 5.20 16.39
CA THR A 81 -14.40 4.71 16.54
C THR A 81 -14.37 3.20 16.32
N TYR A 82 -13.54 2.75 15.38
CA TYR A 82 -13.27 1.34 15.12
C TYR A 82 -11.80 1.03 15.42
N HIS A 83 -11.56 -0.18 15.90
CA HIS A 83 -10.22 -0.70 16.14
C HIS A 83 -9.92 -1.77 15.10
N TYR A 84 -8.69 -1.75 14.56
CA TYR A 84 -8.22 -2.85 13.73
C TYR A 84 -8.00 -4.08 14.60
N ASP A 85 -8.39 -5.24 14.07
CA ASP A 85 -7.96 -6.52 14.61
C ASP A 85 -6.59 -6.85 14.02
N TYR A 86 -5.53 -6.42 14.72
CA TYR A 86 -4.15 -6.46 14.25
C TYR A 86 -3.20 -6.85 15.37
N PRO A 87 -2.08 -7.55 15.07
CA PRO A 87 -1.05 -7.80 16.06
C PRO A 87 -0.43 -6.47 16.52
N LYS A 88 -0.07 -6.42 17.80
CA LYS A 88 0.54 -5.24 18.43
C LYS A 88 2.05 -5.20 18.29
N SER A 89 2.69 -6.35 18.06
CA SER A 89 4.12 -6.49 17.91
C SER A 89 4.46 -7.79 17.17
N TRP A 90 5.74 -7.98 16.88
CA TRP A 90 6.26 -9.22 16.30
C TRP A 90 6.07 -10.42 17.24
N GLU A 91 6.29 -10.23 18.54
CA GLU A 91 6.08 -11.28 19.55
C GLU A 91 4.61 -11.69 19.62
N ALA A 92 3.70 -10.70 19.63
CA ALA A 92 2.26 -10.97 19.59
C ALA A 92 1.83 -11.69 18.31
N TYR A 93 2.52 -11.44 17.19
CA TYR A 93 2.36 -12.24 15.97
C TYR A 93 2.85 -13.68 16.19
N LEU A 94 4.06 -13.89 16.69
CA LEU A 94 4.64 -15.22 16.88
C LEU A 94 3.83 -16.11 17.84
N GLU A 95 3.29 -15.54 18.91
CA GLU A 95 2.47 -16.26 19.90
C GLU A 95 1.19 -16.86 19.30
N ALA A 96 0.61 -16.19 18.31
CA ALA A 96 -0.64 -16.58 17.67
C ALA A 96 -0.52 -16.65 16.14
N ARG A 97 0.66 -17.01 15.63
CA ARG A 97 1.02 -16.89 14.21
C ARG A 97 -0.05 -17.40 13.26
N ARG A 98 -0.49 -18.64 13.47
CA ARG A 98 -1.50 -19.27 12.61
C ARG A 98 -2.82 -18.50 12.59
N ALA A 99 -3.26 -18.01 13.74
CA ALA A 99 -4.50 -17.25 13.84
C ALA A 99 -4.36 -15.91 13.10
N TRP A 100 -3.22 -15.24 13.24
CA TRP A 100 -2.95 -14.00 12.49
C TRP A 100 -2.83 -14.23 11.00
N ASP A 101 -2.13 -15.28 10.56
CA ASP A 101 -2.00 -15.60 9.14
C ASP A 101 -3.38 -15.83 8.51
N GLU A 102 -4.26 -16.58 9.18
CA GLU A 102 -5.64 -16.87 8.72
C GLU A 102 -6.54 -15.62 8.75
N THR A 103 -6.38 -14.74 9.76
CA THR A 103 -7.19 -13.52 9.93
C THR A 103 -6.78 -12.41 8.95
N LEU A 104 -5.49 -12.16 8.84
CA LEU A 104 -4.94 -11.05 8.05
C LEU A 104 -4.86 -11.42 6.57
N PHE A 105 -4.40 -12.63 6.25
CA PHE A 105 -4.10 -13.04 4.88
C PHE A 105 -5.05 -14.13 4.43
N LYS A 106 -6.34 -13.78 4.30
CA LYS A 106 -7.39 -14.73 3.89
C LYS A 106 -6.94 -15.51 2.64
N PRO A 107 -6.90 -16.85 2.71
CA PRO A 107 -6.50 -17.65 1.57
C PRO A 107 -7.58 -17.58 0.49
N LEU A 108 -7.18 -17.36 -0.76
CA LEU A 108 -8.06 -17.68 -1.87
C LEU A 108 -7.90 -19.15 -2.26
N LEU A 109 -8.90 -19.66 -2.97
CA LEU A 109 -8.93 -21.03 -3.46
C LEU A 109 -7.62 -21.36 -4.18
N PHE A 110 -6.98 -22.45 -3.76
CA PHE A 110 -5.74 -23.02 -4.33
C PHE A 110 -4.45 -22.23 -4.09
N GLU A 111 -4.45 -21.23 -3.23
CA GLU A 111 -3.23 -20.52 -2.85
C GLU A 111 -2.63 -21.03 -1.53
N LYS A 112 -1.31 -20.90 -1.41
CA LYS A 112 -0.63 -21.13 -0.12
C LYS A 112 -1.08 -20.09 0.90
N GLN A 113 -1.17 -20.49 2.17
CA GLN A 113 -1.35 -19.55 3.26
C GLN A 113 -0.15 -18.60 3.30
N ARG A 114 -0.42 -17.31 3.33
CA ARG A 114 0.58 -16.24 3.40
C ARG A 114 0.87 -15.89 4.84
N SER A 115 2.04 -15.31 5.06
CA SER A 115 2.50 -14.99 6.41
C SER A 115 3.33 -13.70 6.49
N MET A 116 3.49 -13.18 7.71
CA MET A 116 4.51 -12.16 7.95
C MET A 116 5.90 -12.78 7.86
N ILE A 117 6.80 -12.06 7.20
CA ILE A 117 8.16 -12.48 6.86
C ILE A 117 9.12 -12.10 8.00
N ALA A 118 9.12 -10.84 8.39
CA ALA A 118 10.07 -10.30 9.37
C ALA A 118 9.58 -8.98 9.99
N PRO A 119 10.04 -8.63 11.22
CA PRO A 119 9.80 -7.32 11.79
C PRO A 119 10.66 -6.25 11.11
N VAL A 120 10.20 -5.00 11.17
CA VAL A 120 10.91 -3.81 10.72
C VAL A 120 10.93 -2.81 11.87
N ASP A 121 12.13 -2.39 12.25
CA ASP A 121 12.32 -1.49 13.38
C ASP A 121 11.84 -0.07 13.08
N VAL A 122 11.42 0.63 14.14
CA VAL A 122 11.23 2.08 14.13
C VAL A 122 12.55 2.74 13.75
N GLY A 123 12.50 3.79 12.93
CA GLY A 123 13.72 4.45 12.45
C GLY A 123 14.26 3.87 11.14
N THR A 124 13.69 2.77 10.64
CA THR A 124 14.02 2.26 9.31
C THR A 124 13.63 3.29 8.25
N THR A 125 14.58 3.64 7.39
CA THR A 125 14.36 4.60 6.33
C THR A 125 13.96 3.92 5.03
N LEU A 126 13.20 4.64 4.21
CA LEU A 126 12.77 4.21 2.89
C LEU A 126 12.63 5.38 1.93
N SER A 127 12.67 5.07 0.64
CA SER A 127 12.46 6.03 -0.44
C SER A 127 11.43 5.50 -1.41
N MET A 128 10.49 6.34 -1.83
CA MET A 128 9.50 5.94 -2.83
C MET A 128 10.19 5.74 -4.18
N THR A 129 9.87 4.65 -4.87
CA THR A 129 10.47 4.30 -6.17
C THR A 129 9.47 4.40 -7.30
N GLY A 130 8.16 4.37 -7.01
CA GLY A 130 7.14 4.55 -8.04
C GLY A 130 5.73 4.72 -7.51
N LEU A 131 4.90 5.36 -8.34
CA LEU A 131 3.48 5.59 -8.13
C LEU A 131 2.70 5.19 -9.38
N TYR A 132 1.72 4.30 -9.24
CA TYR A 132 0.98 3.75 -10.37
C TYR A 132 -0.52 3.71 -10.10
N GLU A 133 -1.33 3.96 -11.12
CA GLU A 133 -2.75 3.63 -11.10
C GLU A 133 -3.01 2.31 -11.85
N TYR A 134 -3.40 1.30 -11.09
CA TYR A 134 -3.59 -0.06 -11.57
C TYR A 134 -5.05 -0.35 -11.93
N PRO A 135 -5.35 -0.95 -13.10
CA PRO A 135 -6.71 -1.27 -13.49
C PRO A 135 -7.27 -2.43 -12.65
N ARG A 136 -8.43 -2.23 -12.00
CA ARG A 136 -9.07 -3.29 -11.18
C ARG A 136 -10.56 -3.38 -11.49
N GLY A 137 -10.94 -4.41 -12.25
CA GLY A 137 -12.35 -4.80 -12.51
C GLY A 137 -13.26 -3.65 -12.93
N GLU A 138 -14.52 -3.70 -12.47
CA GLU A 138 -15.57 -2.68 -12.72
C GLU A 138 -15.33 -1.36 -11.96
N THR A 139 -14.38 -1.34 -11.02
CA THR A 139 -14.19 -0.24 -10.05
C THR A 139 -13.27 0.90 -10.51
N GLY A 140 -12.72 0.81 -11.73
CA GLY A 140 -11.82 1.82 -12.27
C GLY A 140 -10.35 1.50 -11.97
N ARG A 141 -9.71 2.26 -11.09
CA ARG A 141 -8.27 2.14 -10.81
C ARG A 141 -8.00 2.13 -9.30
N VAL A 142 -6.89 1.52 -8.90
CA VAL A 142 -6.38 1.53 -7.52
C VAL A 142 -4.94 2.05 -7.52
N LEU A 143 -4.59 2.80 -6.50
CA LEU A 143 -3.27 3.42 -6.39
C LEU A 143 -2.26 2.39 -5.85
N ILE A 144 -1.08 2.32 -6.45
CA ILE A 144 0.01 1.44 -6.04
C ILE A 144 1.23 2.31 -5.77
N VAL A 145 1.81 2.15 -4.58
CA VAL A 145 3.01 2.90 -4.18
C VAL A 145 4.12 1.89 -3.88
N LYS A 146 5.23 2.03 -4.59
CA LYS A 146 6.43 1.23 -4.37
C LYS A 146 7.47 2.06 -3.64
N ALA A 147 8.20 1.40 -2.76
CA ALA A 147 9.34 1.96 -2.08
C ALA A 147 10.47 0.95 -1.98
N VAL A 148 11.67 1.44 -1.67
CA VAL A 148 12.79 0.61 -1.27
C VAL A 148 13.19 0.97 0.15
N LEU A 149 13.45 -0.03 0.99
CA LEU A 149 14.06 0.18 2.30
C LEU A 149 15.51 0.62 2.10
N THR A 150 15.88 1.77 2.65
CA THR A 150 17.22 2.36 2.46
C THR A 150 18.16 2.17 3.65
N SER A 151 17.66 1.62 4.76
CA SER A 151 18.44 1.22 5.93
C SER A 151 17.81 0.02 6.66
N GLY A 152 18.40 -0.38 7.79
CA GLY A 152 17.96 -1.53 8.58
C GLY A 152 18.43 -2.87 8.03
N GLU A 153 17.98 -3.96 8.65
CA GLU A 153 18.34 -5.34 8.28
C GLU A 153 17.93 -5.68 6.84
N PHE A 154 16.81 -5.13 6.37
CA PHE A 154 16.22 -5.41 5.06
C PHE A 154 16.54 -4.36 4.00
N GLN A 155 17.63 -3.60 4.16
CA GLN A 155 18.08 -2.61 3.19
C GLN A 155 18.15 -3.18 1.76
N GLY A 156 17.62 -2.44 0.79
CA GLY A 156 17.56 -2.81 -0.62
C GLY A 156 16.31 -3.61 -1.00
N THR A 157 15.45 -3.95 -0.04
CA THR A 157 14.18 -4.65 -0.32
C THR A 157 13.16 -3.67 -0.90
N GLU A 158 12.63 -3.98 -2.10
CA GLU A 158 11.46 -3.30 -2.64
C GLU A 158 10.20 -3.77 -1.91
N VAL A 159 9.36 -2.82 -1.51
CA VAL A 159 8.10 -3.07 -0.78
C VAL A 159 6.96 -2.29 -1.41
N GLU A 160 5.76 -2.88 -1.40
CA GLU A 160 4.51 -2.16 -1.70
C GLU A 160 3.93 -1.57 -0.40
N LEU A 161 3.56 -0.28 -0.47
CA LEU A 161 2.88 0.42 0.61
C LEU A 161 1.35 0.24 0.48
N PRO A 162 0.66 -0.24 1.52
CA PRO A 162 -0.78 -0.44 1.50
C PRO A 162 -1.55 0.84 1.18
N SER A 163 -2.38 0.78 0.15
CA SER A 163 -3.26 1.87 -0.27
C SER A 163 -4.73 1.51 -0.09
N ARG A 164 -5.58 2.55 -0.04
CA ARG A 164 -7.02 2.32 0.08
C ARG A 164 -7.59 1.62 -1.14
N GLY A 165 -8.03 0.37 -0.95
CA GLY A 165 -8.60 -0.45 -2.01
C GLY A 165 -7.57 -1.14 -2.90
N GLY A 166 -6.29 -1.14 -2.51
CA GLY A 166 -5.22 -1.92 -3.16
C GLY A 166 -5.41 -3.44 -3.03
N PHE A 167 -4.38 -4.19 -3.40
CA PHE A 167 -4.33 -5.65 -3.25
C PHE A 167 -3.88 -6.09 -1.86
N SER A 168 -3.27 -5.17 -1.12
CA SER A 168 -2.82 -5.34 0.25
C SER A 168 -4.02 -5.69 1.15
N ASP A 169 -3.83 -6.71 1.97
CA ASP A 169 -4.87 -7.29 2.80
C ASP A 169 -5.38 -6.34 3.89
N ALA A 170 -6.38 -6.81 4.66
CA ALA A 170 -6.97 -6.07 5.77
C ALA A 170 -5.86 -5.41 6.62
N GLY A 171 -6.00 -4.12 6.93
CA GLY A 171 -5.01 -3.38 7.70
C GLY A 171 -5.08 -1.87 7.47
N PRO A 172 -4.27 -1.09 8.20
CA PRO A 172 -4.20 0.36 8.02
C PRO A 172 -3.57 0.69 6.66
N VAL A 173 -3.89 1.86 6.13
CA VAL A 173 -3.34 2.33 4.85
C VAL A 173 -2.20 3.30 5.11
N TRP A 174 -1.09 3.08 4.41
CA TRP A 174 0.04 4.03 4.38
C TRP A 174 -0.24 5.14 3.38
N VAL A 175 -1.12 4.89 2.42
CA VAL A 175 -1.56 5.82 1.39
C VAL A 175 -3.08 6.00 1.52
N PRO A 176 -3.55 7.11 2.14
CA PRO A 176 -4.96 7.30 2.44
C PRO A 176 -5.83 7.61 1.20
N GLN A 177 -5.18 8.10 0.13
CA GLN A 177 -5.84 8.42 -1.13
C GLN A 177 -6.35 7.15 -1.82
N ARG A 178 -7.58 7.22 -2.33
CA ARG A 178 -8.19 6.13 -3.14
C ARG A 178 -7.85 6.25 -4.62
N THR A 179 -7.72 7.48 -5.11
CA THR A 179 -7.52 7.83 -6.52
C THR A 179 -6.44 8.89 -6.61
N TYR A 180 -5.64 8.86 -7.67
CA TYR A 180 -4.60 9.86 -7.85
C TYR A 180 -5.19 11.24 -8.20
N ARG A 181 -4.57 12.30 -7.67
CA ARG A 181 -4.95 13.69 -7.95
C ARG A 181 -3.70 14.47 -8.39
N PRO A 182 -3.52 14.73 -9.70
CA PRO A 182 -2.28 15.31 -10.22
C PRO A 182 -1.85 16.64 -9.59
N ALA A 183 -2.81 17.46 -9.16
CA ALA A 183 -2.53 18.76 -8.54
C ALA A 183 -2.10 18.68 -7.07
N GLU A 184 -2.46 17.59 -6.38
CA GLU A 184 -2.21 17.40 -4.94
C GLU A 184 -0.99 16.47 -4.71
N GLY A 185 -0.69 15.60 -5.68
CA GLY A 185 0.34 14.59 -5.53
C GLY A 185 -0.08 13.43 -4.64
N ILE A 186 0.90 12.63 -4.24
CA ILE A 186 0.70 11.48 -3.33
C ILE A 186 0.75 11.92 -1.87
N GLU A 187 -0.21 11.44 -1.08
CA GLU A 187 -0.21 11.60 0.37
C GLU A 187 0.28 10.32 1.06
N LEU A 188 1.09 10.49 2.11
CA LEU A 188 1.56 9.41 2.98
C LEU A 188 1.01 9.60 4.40
N SER A 189 0.70 8.49 5.06
CA SER A 189 0.18 8.48 6.42
C SER A 189 1.25 8.94 7.41
N SER A 190 0.96 10.06 8.07
CA SER A 190 1.80 10.60 9.16
C SER A 190 1.79 9.75 10.42
N GLU A 191 0.95 8.72 10.50
CA GLU A 191 0.99 7.73 11.57
C GLU A 191 2.21 6.82 11.45
N PHE A 192 2.57 6.42 10.22
CA PHE A 192 3.60 5.42 9.96
C PHE A 192 4.89 6.02 9.42
N LEU A 193 4.83 7.17 8.76
CA LEU A 193 5.97 7.77 8.08
C LEU A 193 6.14 9.25 8.43
N ALA A 194 7.39 9.67 8.61
CA ALA A 194 7.80 11.07 8.63
C ALA A 194 8.95 11.31 7.64
N PRO A 195 9.11 12.53 7.12
CA PRO A 195 10.34 12.91 6.41
C PRO A 195 11.55 12.77 7.33
N CYS A 196 12.67 12.25 6.81
CA CYS A 196 13.90 12.03 7.59
C CYS A 196 14.44 13.33 8.23
N GLU A 197 14.20 14.49 7.61
CA GLU A 197 14.59 15.81 8.11
C GLU A 197 13.82 16.26 9.37
N ARG A 198 12.70 15.59 9.70
CA ARG A 198 11.88 15.89 10.89
C ARG A 198 12.06 14.84 11.98
N GLN A 199 13.29 14.41 12.27
CA GLN A 199 13.51 13.72 13.53
C GLN A 199 13.38 14.73 14.68
N PRO A 200 12.41 14.57 15.62
CA PRO A 200 12.66 15.08 16.95
C PRO A 200 13.88 14.32 17.47
N GLU A 201 14.82 15.02 18.12
CA GLU A 201 15.85 14.36 18.90
C GLU A 201 15.18 13.34 19.82
N MET A 202 15.23 12.06 19.45
CA MET A 202 14.74 11.00 20.31
C MET A 202 15.72 10.90 21.46
N GLY A 203 15.38 11.63 22.53
CA GLY A 203 15.93 11.57 23.88
C GLY A 203 17.28 10.88 24.01
N GLY A 204 18.34 11.69 24.00
CA GLY A 204 19.52 11.39 24.81
C GLY A 204 19.10 11.33 26.28
N GLY A 205 18.58 10.17 26.68
CA GLY A 205 18.29 9.84 28.07
C GLY A 205 19.59 9.58 28.80
N GLN A 206 20.00 10.59 29.58
CA GLN A 206 20.85 10.59 30.77
C GLN A 206 22.00 9.59 30.88
#